data_AF-A0A7W6CMW2-F1
#
_entry.id   AF-A0A7W6CMW2-F1
#
_cell.length_a   1.000
_cell.length_b   1.000
_cell.length_c   1.000
_cell.angle_alpha   90.00
_cell.angle_beta   90.00
_cell.angle_gamma   90.00
#
_symmetry.space_group_name_H-M   'P 1'
#
loop_
_entity.id
_entity.type
_entity.pdbx_description
1 polymer ?
#
loop_
_entity_poly.entity_id
_entity_poly.type
_entity_poly.pdbx_seq_one_letter_code
_entity_poly.pdbx_strand_id
1 'polypeptide(L)'
;MSHVAAEKQKLLNRLKRLKGQVDALERAVSGDVECARVLQQATACRGALEGFIAEVIEDHIREHMIEPDLPVSDPKVQAAEELVAIVRAYLR
;
A
#
# COMPACT_ATOMS: atom_id res chain seq x y z
N MET A 1 -10.94 19.07 -1.29
CA MET A 1 -9.53 19.25 -1.72
C MET A 1 -8.50 18.89 -0.64
N SER A 2 -8.79 18.94 0.67
CA SER A 2 -7.81 18.54 1.71
C SER A 2 -7.59 17.02 1.79
N HIS A 3 -8.62 16.21 1.55
CA HIS A 3 -8.54 14.74 1.59
C HIS A 3 -7.52 14.19 0.58
N VAL A 4 -7.57 14.68 -0.66
CA VAL A 4 -6.66 14.30 -1.75
C VAL A 4 -5.19 14.69 -1.44
N ALA A 5 -4.97 15.82 -0.77
CA ALA A 5 -3.62 16.26 -0.39
C ALA A 5 -3.02 15.42 0.74
N ALA A 6 -3.84 15.01 1.72
CA ALA A 6 -3.43 14.17 2.83
C ALA A 6 -3.11 12.73 2.35
N GLU A 7 -3.97 12.13 1.53
CA GLU A 7 -3.73 10.79 0.96
C GLU A 7 -2.52 10.78 0.04
N LYS A 8 -2.35 11.82 -0.80
CA LYS A 8 -1.12 11.99 -1.60
C LYS A 8 0.13 12.02 -0.74
N GLN A 9 0.14 12.76 0.37
CA GLN A 9 1.31 12.85 1.23
C GLN A 9 1.62 11.51 1.93
N LYS A 10 0.60 10.77 2.32
CA LYS A 10 0.72 9.43 2.91
C LYS A 10 1.31 8.42 1.92
N LEU A 11 0.83 8.39 0.68
CA LEU A 11 1.40 7.56 -0.39
C LEU A 11 2.86 7.93 -0.70
N LEU A 12 3.18 9.23 -0.79
CA LEU A 12 4.55 9.70 -0.97
C LEU A 12 5.47 9.26 0.17
N ASN A 13 4.99 9.31 1.42
CA ASN A 13 5.76 8.87 2.57
C ASN A 13 6.04 7.36 2.54
N ARG A 14 5.06 6.53 2.11
CA ARG A 14 5.26 5.09 1.89
C ARG A 14 6.31 4.83 0.80
N LEU A 15 6.20 5.52 -0.33
CA LEU A 15 7.14 5.38 -1.44
C LEU A 15 8.56 5.77 -1.05
N LYS A 16 8.75 6.85 -0.28
CA LYS A 16 10.06 7.26 0.26
C LYS A 16 10.67 6.18 1.17
N ARG A 17 9.86 5.52 2.00
CA ARG A 17 10.33 4.40 2.84
C ARG A 17 10.74 3.20 1.99
N LEU A 18 9.92 2.83 1.00
CA LEU A 18 10.24 1.74 0.07
C LEU A 18 11.55 2.03 -0.68
N LYS A 19 11.75 3.26 -1.15
CA LYS A 19 13.02 3.67 -1.77
C LYS A 19 14.21 3.43 -0.84
N GLY A 20 14.14 3.88 0.42
CA GLY A 20 15.22 3.66 1.38
C GLY A 20 15.49 2.18 1.67
N GLN A 21 14.47 1.32 1.62
CA GLN A 21 14.64 -0.14 1.74
C GLN A 21 15.32 -0.73 0.51
N VAL A 22 14.95 -0.30 -0.69
CA VAL A 22 15.60 -0.71 -1.95
C VAL A 22 17.06 -0.26 -1.97
N ASP A 23 17.37 0.99 -1.60
CA ASP A 23 18.73 1.50 -1.48
C ASP A 23 19.56 0.71 -0.44
N ALA A 24 18.93 0.18 0.60
CA ALA A 24 19.59 -0.68 1.59
C ALA A 24 19.83 -2.10 1.05
N LEU A 25 18.88 -2.66 0.30
CA LEU A 25 19.00 -3.96 -0.36
C LEU A 25 20.11 -3.95 -1.42
N GLU A 26 20.20 -2.89 -2.23
CA GLU A 26 21.26 -2.71 -3.22
C GLU A 26 22.65 -2.69 -2.58
N ARG A 27 22.80 -1.97 -1.46
CA ARG A 27 24.05 -1.95 -0.69
C ARG A 27 24.39 -3.31 -0.09
N ALA A 28 23.40 -4.08 0.34
CA ALA A 28 23.64 -5.42 0.88
C ALA A 28 24.11 -6.39 -0.21
N VAL A 29 23.50 -6.34 -1.39
CA VAL A 29 23.92 -7.13 -2.56
C VAL A 29 25.33 -6.74 -3.02
N SER A 30 25.64 -5.45 -3.05
CA SER A 30 26.94 -4.94 -3.49
C SER A 30 28.06 -5.14 -2.46
N GLY A 31 27.71 -5.34 -1.19
CA GLY A 31 28.63 -5.42 -0.05
C GLY A 31 28.96 -6.84 0.41
N ASP A 32 28.69 -7.86 -0.43
CA ASP A 32 28.87 -9.29 -0.11
C ASP A 32 28.24 -9.72 1.23
N VAL A 33 27.08 -9.13 1.57
CA VAL A 33 26.33 -9.48 2.78
C VAL A 33 25.76 -10.90 2.64
N GLU A 34 25.71 -11.66 3.75
CA GLU A 34 25.15 -13.00 3.76
C GLU A 34 23.76 -13.09 3.10
N CYS A 35 23.56 -14.14 2.29
CA CYS A 35 22.33 -14.35 1.52
C CYS A 35 21.07 -14.30 2.39
N ALA A 36 21.14 -14.81 3.63
CA ALA A 36 20.02 -14.77 4.57
C ALA A 36 19.55 -13.33 4.89
N ARG A 37 20.47 -12.38 5.01
CA ARG A 37 20.15 -10.97 5.28
C ARG A 37 19.59 -10.28 4.04
N VAL A 38 20.14 -10.58 2.86
CA VAL A 38 19.59 -10.12 1.58
C VAL A 38 18.15 -10.61 1.41
N LEU A 39 17.86 -11.88 1.69
CA LEU A 39 16.52 -12.45 1.63
C LEU A 39 15.55 -11.78 2.63
N GLN A 40 16.01 -11.48 3.85
CA GLN A 40 15.21 -10.75 4.84
C GLN A 40 14.84 -9.34 4.33
N GLN A 41 15.82 -8.60 3.79
CA GLN A 41 15.57 -7.27 3.24
C GLN A 41 14.67 -7.30 2.01
N ALA A 42 14.87 -8.24 1.09
CA ALA A 42 14.01 -8.42 -0.07
C ALA A 42 12.56 -8.74 0.34
N THR A 43 12.37 -9.58 1.36
CA THR A 43 11.04 -9.88 1.91
C THR A 43 10.39 -8.64 2.53
N ALA A 44 11.16 -7.81 3.23
CA ALA A 44 10.66 -6.54 3.77
C ALA A 44 10.26 -5.55 2.67
N CYS A 45 11.04 -5.44 1.58
CA CYS A 45 10.69 -4.64 0.40
C CYS A 45 9.39 -5.12 -0.24
N ARG A 46 9.21 -6.45 -0.37
CA ARG A 46 7.99 -7.05 -0.93
C ARG A 46 6.76 -6.64 -0.12
N GLY A 47 6.78 -6.84 1.20
CA GLY A 47 5.65 -6.46 2.06
C GLY A 47 5.37 -4.94 2.05
N ALA A 48 6.41 -4.11 1.96
CA ALA A 48 6.23 -2.66 1.83
C ALA A 48 5.57 -2.26 0.49
N LEU A 49 5.89 -2.96 -0.60
CA LEU A 49 5.24 -2.76 -1.90
C LEU A 49 3.80 -3.29 -1.89
N GLU A 50 3.54 -4.46 -1.32
CA GLU A 50 2.19 -5.04 -1.17
C GLU A 50 1.30 -4.10 -0.36
N GLY A 51 1.79 -3.57 0.76
CA GLY A 51 1.05 -2.59 1.56
C GLY A 51 0.86 -1.23 0.86
N PHE A 52 1.75 -0.84 -0.07
CA PHE A 52 1.53 0.34 -0.91
C PHE A 52 0.42 0.10 -1.94
N ILE A 53 0.45 -1.05 -2.62
CA ILE A 53 -0.57 -1.44 -3.61
C ILE A 53 -1.94 -1.53 -2.95
N ALA A 54 -2.04 -2.15 -1.77
CA ALA A 54 -3.30 -2.27 -1.04
C ALA A 54 -3.93 -0.90 -0.74
N GLU A 55 -3.12 0.08 -0.33
CA GLU A 55 -3.60 1.44 -0.06
C GLU A 55 -4.11 2.13 -1.34
N VAL A 56 -3.37 2.03 -2.45
CA VAL A 56 -3.79 2.63 -3.73
C VAL A 56 -5.10 2.02 -4.23
N ILE A 57 -5.28 0.70 -4.07
CA ILE A 57 -6.53 0.02 -4.44
C ILE A 57 -7.68 0.50 -3.55
N GLU A 58 -7.48 0.59 -2.23
CA GLU A 58 -8.48 1.09 -1.30
C GLU A 58 -8.92 2.53 -1.63
N ASP A 59 -7.95 3.40 -1.89
CA ASP A 59 -8.22 4.78 -2.30
C ASP A 59 -9.02 4.81 -3.61
N HIS A 60 -8.64 3.99 -4.61
CA HIS A 60 -9.36 3.90 -5.88
C HIS A 60 -10.82 3.44 -5.69
N ILE A 61 -11.05 2.42 -4.86
CA ILE A 61 -12.40 1.93 -4.56
C ILE A 61 -13.24 3.04 -3.92
N ARG A 62 -12.71 3.71 -2.90
CA ARG A 62 -13.45 4.75 -2.17
C ARG A 62 -13.68 6.02 -2.98
N GLU A 63 -12.75 6.40 -3.85
CA GLU A 63 -12.87 7.62 -4.66
C GLU A 63 -13.72 7.42 -5.92
N HIS A 64 -13.75 6.22 -6.49
CA HIS A 64 -14.38 5.99 -7.80
C HIS A 64 -15.57 5.03 -7.79
N MET A 65 -15.76 4.24 -6.72
CA MET A 65 -16.88 3.28 -6.64
C MET A 65 -17.96 3.69 -5.64
N ILE A 66 -17.68 4.66 -4.76
CA ILE A 66 -18.64 5.18 -3.79
C ILE A 66 -19.12 6.56 -4.25
N GLU A 67 -20.41 6.67 -4.56
CA GLU A 67 -21.03 7.96 -4.85
C GLU A 67 -21.19 8.75 -3.52
N PRO A 68 -20.82 10.05 -3.46
CA PRO A 68 -20.78 10.82 -2.20
C PRO A 68 -22.11 10.92 -1.45
N ASP A 69 -23.23 10.82 -2.17
CA ASP A 69 -24.57 11.07 -1.65
C ASP A 69 -25.28 9.78 -1.22
N LEU A 70 -24.65 8.61 -1.38
CA LEU A 70 -25.24 7.34 -0.97
C LEU A 70 -25.14 7.14 0.56
N PRO A 71 -26.20 6.62 1.20
CA PRO A 71 -26.13 6.27 2.61
C PRO A 71 -25.19 5.08 2.81
N VAL A 72 -24.59 4.98 4.01
CA VAL A 72 -23.70 3.86 4.37
C VAL A 72 -24.41 2.49 4.31
N SER A 73 -25.74 2.48 4.44
CA SER A 73 -26.56 1.26 4.29
C SER A 73 -26.80 0.87 2.84
N ASP A 74 -26.35 1.66 1.86
CA ASP A 74 -26.51 1.33 0.45
C ASP A 74 -25.72 0.06 0.09
N PRO A 75 -26.33 -0.92 -0.62
CA PRO A 75 -25.64 -2.15 -0.98
C PRO A 75 -24.33 -1.95 -1.75
N LYS A 76 -24.21 -0.90 -2.57
CA LYS A 76 -22.96 -0.61 -3.29
C LYS A 76 -21.85 -0.18 -2.35
N VAL A 77 -22.18 0.65 -1.35
CA VAL A 77 -21.23 1.12 -0.34
C VAL A 77 -20.74 -0.04 0.51
N GLN A 78 -21.65 -0.93 0.92
CA GLN A 78 -21.29 -2.14 1.67
C GLN A 78 -20.38 -3.07 0.87
N ALA A 79 -20.70 -3.31 -0.41
CA ALA A 79 -19.88 -4.14 -1.29
C ALA A 79 -18.47 -3.54 -1.53
N ALA A 80 -18.37 -2.21 -1.64
CA ALA A 80 -17.08 -1.51 -1.77
C ALA A 80 -16.22 -1.70 -0.52
N GLU A 81 -16.77 -1.52 0.68
CA GLU A 81 -16.03 -1.73 1.94
C GLU A 81 -15.68 -3.22 2.17
N GLU A 82 -16.54 -4.15 1.75
CA GLU A 82 -16.20 -5.58 1.74
C GLU A 82 -14.99 -5.87 0.86
N LEU A 83 -14.94 -5.29 -0.34
CA LEU A 83 -13.79 -5.43 -1.24
C LEU A 83 -12.51 -4.85 -0.63
N VAL A 84 -12.59 -3.68 0.01
CA VAL A 84 -11.45 -3.09 0.75
C VAL A 84 -10.95 -4.05 1.83
N ALA A 85 -11.85 -4.67 2.60
CA ALA A 85 -11.49 -5.64 3.63
C ALA A 85 -10.78 -6.88 3.04
N ILE A 86 -11.28 -7.39 1.91
CA ILE A 86 -10.65 -8.52 1.19
C ILE A 86 -9.25 -8.15 0.70
N VAL A 87 -9.09 -6.98 0.08
CA VAL A 87 -7.79 -6.48 -0.40
C VAL A 87 -6.78 -6.42 0.75
N ARG A 88 -7.16 -5.87 1.90
CA ARG A 88 -6.30 -5.83 3.11
C ARG A 88 -5.97 -7.20 3.68
N ALA A 89 -6.88 -8.16 3.57
CA ALA A 89 -6.64 -9.52 4.05
C ALA A 89 -5.68 -10.30 3.12
N TYR A 90 -5.76 -10.05 1.82
CA TYR A 90 -5.00 -10.75 0.79
C TYR A 90 -3.59 -10.17 0.59
N LEU A 91 -3.45 -8.85 0.60
CA LEU A 91 -2.17 -8.15 0.46
C LEU A 91 -1.61 -7.88 1.86
N ARG A 92 -0.67 -8.72 2.32
CA ARG A 92 0.00 -8.63 3.63
C ARG A 92 1.50 -8.43 3.50
#